data_AF-A0A448WBD2-F1
#
_entry.id   AF-A0A448WBD2-F1
#
_cell.length_a   1.000
_cell.length_b   1.000
_cell.length_c   1.000
_cell.angle_alpha   90.00
_cell.angle_beta   90.00
_cell.angle_gamma   90.00
#
_symmetry.space_group_name_H-M   'P 1'
#
loop_
_entity.id
_entity.type
_entity.pdbx_description
1 polymer ?
#
loop_
_entity_poly.entity_id
_entity_poly.type
_entity_poly.pdbx_seq_one_letter_code
_entity_poly.pdbx_strand_id
1 'polypeptide(L)'
;MDGTFFADLDENEIIQLRDSLVNKLIEYALSWESDFQNYNHVVILKICECLSLVIFEITPNIWEYPVNEFISILIRSSYNGIDIGSDSHPDVEYLFRNDHLLKIAMYFLTTFAEKFGTQELSYHRKNELKQSLIRGSDIVCRVVQSLLMHTSEELRASGLKLFSLWVTTFDTNCQKVVLSMNSTVGNLMMRIYEVMQLSDKIYHTGADCLALIFSRTKAADTDR
;
A
#
# COMPACT_ATOMS: atom_id res chain seq x y z
N MET A 1 -19.73 16.40 -13.42
CA MET A 1 -19.67 17.26 -12.23
C MET A 1 -18.28 17.06 -11.68
N ASP A 2 -17.39 18.02 -11.90
CA ASP A 2 -16.02 17.94 -11.37
C ASP A 2 -16.08 18.37 -9.90
N GLY A 3 -16.40 17.41 -9.03
CA GLY A 3 -16.47 17.62 -7.59
C GLY A 3 -15.09 17.38 -6.99
N THR A 4 -14.30 18.43 -6.83
CA THR A 4 -13.13 18.38 -5.95
C THR A 4 -13.64 18.27 -4.52
N PHE A 5 -13.28 17.19 -3.82
CA PHE A 5 -13.74 16.92 -2.45
C PHE A 5 -13.32 18.02 -1.46
N PHE A 6 -12.31 18.81 -1.84
CA PHE A 6 -11.71 19.88 -1.05
C PHE A 6 -11.84 21.25 -1.72
N ALA A 7 -12.90 21.49 -2.51
CA ALA A 7 -13.10 22.74 -3.26
C ALA A 7 -13.00 24.03 -2.43
N ASP A 8 -13.27 23.95 -1.13
CA ASP A 8 -13.27 25.09 -0.20
C ASP A 8 -11.96 25.26 0.58
N LEU A 9 -10.98 24.36 0.41
CA LEU A 9 -9.70 24.40 1.13
C LEU A 9 -8.57 24.92 0.23
N ASP A 10 -7.68 25.72 0.80
CA ASP A 10 -6.43 26.07 0.14
C ASP A 10 -5.37 24.96 0.25
N GLU A 11 -4.28 25.11 -0.52
CA GLU A 11 -3.21 24.11 -0.55
C GLU A 11 -2.57 23.86 0.83
N ASN A 12 -2.40 24.89 1.64
CA ASN A 12 -1.81 24.77 2.98
C ASN A 12 -2.75 24.03 3.93
N GLU A 13 -4.05 24.29 3.84
CA GLU A 13 -5.07 23.59 4.62
C GLU A 13 -5.11 22.10 4.29
N ILE A 14 -4.98 21.73 3.00
CA ILE A 14 -4.92 20.33 2.58
C ILE A 14 -3.63 19.65 3.10
N ILE A 15 -2.49 20.35 3.07
CA ILE A 15 -1.23 19.86 3.65
C ILE A 15 -1.34 19.67 5.17
N GLN A 16 -1.95 20.61 5.89
CA GLN A 16 -2.18 20.48 7.33
C GLN A 16 -3.12 19.31 7.65
N LEU A 17 -4.15 19.09 6.83
CA LEU A 17 -5.05 17.96 6.96
C LEU A 17 -4.29 16.64 6.74
N ARG A 18 -3.44 16.54 5.71
CA ARG A 18 -2.55 15.40 5.48
C ARG A 18 -1.75 15.07 6.74
N ASP A 19 -1.03 16.05 7.28
CA ASP A 19 -0.15 15.84 8.43
C ASP A 19 -0.94 15.44 9.68
N SER A 20 -2.11 16.04 9.88
CA SER A 20 -3.02 15.69 10.97
C SER A 20 -3.52 14.25 10.87
N LEU A 21 -3.91 13.80 9.68
CA LEU A 21 -4.38 12.42 9.46
C LEU A 21 -3.24 11.41 9.66
N VAL A 22 -2.04 11.70 9.15
CA VAL A 22 -0.86 10.85 9.33
C VAL A 22 -0.49 10.73 10.81
N ASN A 23 -0.41 11.85 11.52
CA ASN A 23 -0.12 11.88 12.95
C ASN A 23 -1.17 11.11 13.75
N LYS A 24 -2.45 11.22 13.38
CA LYS A 24 -3.51 10.48 14.04
C LYS A 24 -3.37 8.97 13.88
N LEU A 25 -2.99 8.48 12.69
CA LEU A 25 -2.71 7.06 12.46
C LEU A 25 -1.53 6.55 13.29
N ILE A 26 -0.48 7.37 13.41
CA ILE A 26 0.69 7.06 14.24
C ILE A 26 0.30 7.01 15.72
N GLU A 27 -0.44 8.00 16.21
CA GLU A 27 -0.97 8.01 17.59
C GLU A 27 -1.76 6.74 17.88
N TYR A 28 -2.64 6.32 16.96
CA TYR A 28 -3.38 5.06 17.12
C TYR A 28 -2.47 3.84 17.15
N ALA A 29 -1.43 3.79 16.32
CA ALA A 29 -0.47 2.68 16.36
C ALA A 29 0.29 2.61 17.69
N LEU A 30 0.67 3.77 18.24
CA LEU A 30 1.49 3.86 19.45
C LEU A 30 0.67 3.72 20.75
N SER A 31 -0.61 4.10 20.75
CA SER A 31 -1.53 4.03 21.90
C SER A 31 -2.45 2.81 21.88
N TRP A 32 -2.12 1.80 21.08
CA TRP A 32 -3.00 0.66 20.83
C TRP A 32 -3.09 -0.26 22.07
N GLU A 33 -4.09 -0.02 22.91
CA GLU A 33 -4.45 -0.88 24.04
C GLU A 33 -5.47 -1.96 23.62
N SER A 34 -5.43 -3.12 24.28
CA SER A 34 -6.17 -4.33 23.90
C SER A 34 -7.70 -4.23 24.00
N ASP A 35 -8.22 -3.28 24.78
CA ASP A 35 -9.63 -3.31 25.22
C ASP A 35 -10.58 -2.45 24.34
N PHE A 36 -10.03 -1.71 23.35
CA PHE A 36 -10.78 -0.77 22.50
C PHE A 36 -10.80 -1.14 20.99
N GLN A 37 -10.53 -2.40 20.66
CA GLN A 37 -10.15 -2.83 19.30
C GLN A 37 -11.20 -2.59 18.20
N ASN A 38 -12.49 -2.77 18.48
CA ASN A 38 -13.51 -2.72 17.42
C ASN A 38 -13.91 -1.30 17.00
N TYR A 39 -13.93 -0.34 17.94
CA TYR A 39 -14.28 1.04 17.64
C TYR A 39 -13.15 1.76 16.90
N ASN A 40 -11.91 1.50 17.32
CA ASN A 40 -10.73 2.09 16.69
C ASN A 40 -10.53 1.58 15.26
N HIS A 41 -10.89 0.34 14.94
CA HIS A 41 -10.76 -0.21 13.59
C HIS A 41 -11.54 0.59 12.54
N VAL A 42 -12.83 0.87 12.79
CA VAL A 42 -13.68 1.62 11.84
C VAL A 42 -13.15 3.05 11.66
N VAL A 43 -12.70 3.68 12.75
CA VAL A 43 -12.13 5.02 12.72
C VAL A 43 -10.81 5.05 11.93
N ILE A 44 -9.92 4.08 12.15
CA ILE A 44 -8.65 3.94 11.41
C ILE A 44 -8.92 3.81 9.91
N LEU A 45 -9.86 2.93 9.52
CA LEU A 45 -10.23 2.78 8.11
C LEU A 45 -10.73 4.10 7.53
N LYS A 46 -11.61 4.83 8.23
CA LYS A 46 -12.09 6.13 7.79
C LYS A 46 -10.97 7.16 7.65
N ILE A 47 -9.99 7.16 8.54
CA ILE A 47 -8.81 8.03 8.43
C ILE A 47 -7.98 7.63 7.21
N CYS A 48 -7.76 6.34 6.95
CA CYS A 48 -7.08 5.87 5.74
C CYS A 48 -7.84 6.26 4.46
N GLU A 49 -9.17 6.18 4.47
CA GLU A 49 -10.01 6.64 3.36
C GLU A 49 -9.82 8.14 3.11
N CYS A 50 -9.93 8.98 4.14
CA CYS A 50 -9.73 10.42 4.04
C CYS A 50 -8.31 10.76 3.55
N LEU A 51 -7.28 10.10 4.11
CA LEU A 51 -5.91 10.30 3.69
C LEU A 51 -5.70 9.93 2.22
N SER A 52 -6.36 8.88 1.73
CA SER A 52 -6.31 8.50 0.31
C SER A 52 -6.87 9.58 -0.59
N LEU A 53 -8.01 10.19 -0.20
CA LEU A 53 -8.60 11.31 -0.95
C LEU A 53 -7.69 12.54 -0.97
N VAL A 54 -7.08 12.87 0.17
CA VAL A 54 -6.09 13.96 0.26
C VAL A 54 -4.92 13.70 -0.68
N ILE A 55 -4.36 12.47 -0.68
CA ILE A 55 -3.27 12.08 -1.58
C ILE A 55 -3.67 12.26 -3.06
N PHE A 56 -4.88 11.85 -3.44
CA PHE A 56 -5.36 12.01 -4.82
C PHE A 56 -5.53 13.46 -5.25
N GLU A 57 -5.72 14.38 -4.31
CA GLU A 57 -5.77 15.82 -4.60
C GLU A 57 -4.36 16.39 -4.82
N ILE A 58 -3.41 16.03 -3.96
CA ILE A 58 -2.10 16.72 -3.89
C ILE A 58 -0.98 16.04 -4.69
N THR A 59 -1.12 14.77 -5.08
CA THR A 59 -0.17 14.07 -5.95
C THR A 59 -0.43 14.43 -7.42
N PRO A 60 0.60 14.62 -8.28
CA PRO A 60 2.02 14.47 -8.00
C PRO A 60 2.73 15.73 -7.48
N ASN A 61 2.07 16.88 -7.50
CA ASN A 61 2.77 18.17 -7.41
C ASN A 61 3.33 18.48 -6.02
N ILE A 62 2.64 18.06 -4.95
CA ILE A 62 3.00 18.36 -3.56
C ILE A 62 3.55 17.12 -2.86
N TRP A 63 2.94 15.96 -3.11
CA TRP A 63 3.37 14.69 -2.53
C TRP A 63 3.71 13.70 -3.63
N GLU A 64 4.99 13.65 -4.00
CA GLU A 64 5.47 12.89 -5.15
C GLU A 64 5.48 11.37 -4.88
N TYR A 65 5.83 10.94 -3.65
CA TYR A 65 5.97 9.53 -3.27
C TYR A 65 5.15 9.16 -2.03
N PRO A 66 3.81 9.36 -2.05
CA PRO A 66 2.98 9.29 -0.85
C PRO A 66 3.04 7.92 -0.14
N VAL A 67 3.12 6.83 -0.91
CA VAL A 67 3.19 5.46 -0.37
C VAL A 67 4.53 5.22 0.33
N ASN A 68 5.65 5.58 -0.32
CA ASN A 68 6.99 5.38 0.21
C ASN A 68 7.20 6.24 1.47
N GLU A 69 6.78 7.51 1.40
CA GLU A 69 6.93 8.45 2.50
C GLU A 69 6.05 8.06 3.69
N PHE A 70 4.80 7.67 3.47
CA PHE A 70 3.93 7.22 4.56
C PHE A 70 4.51 6.00 5.30
N ILE A 71 4.95 4.97 4.57
CA ILE A 71 5.58 3.80 5.20
C ILE A 71 6.88 4.17 5.90
N SER A 72 7.68 5.09 5.33
CA SER A 72 8.90 5.58 5.98
C SER A 72 8.59 6.33 7.28
N ILE A 73 7.52 7.12 7.30
CA ILE A 73 7.05 7.83 8.50
C ILE A 73 6.63 6.81 9.57
N LEU A 74 5.86 5.78 9.20
CA LEU A 74 5.48 4.71 10.14
C LEU A 74 6.73 4.02 10.73
N ILE A 75 7.69 3.66 9.89
CA ILE A 75 8.95 3.03 10.34
C ILE A 75 9.68 3.97 11.29
N ARG A 76 9.89 5.24 10.92
CA ARG A 76 10.58 6.24 11.78
C ARG A 76 9.85 6.47 13.10
N SER A 77 8.53 6.46 13.11
CA SER A 77 7.75 6.63 14.34
C SER A 77 7.96 5.51 15.37
N SER A 78 8.45 4.34 14.93
CA SER A 78 8.84 3.24 15.83
C SER A 78 10.15 3.51 16.59
N TYR A 79 10.96 4.45 16.11
CA TYR A 79 12.20 4.85 16.74
C TYR A 79 11.91 6.14 17.50
N ASN A 80 11.81 6.06 18.83
CA ASN A 80 11.62 7.21 19.71
C ASN A 80 12.79 8.24 19.62
N GLY A 81 12.92 8.95 18.51
CA GLY A 81 13.96 9.96 18.28
C GLY A 81 15.36 9.42 17.93
N ILE A 82 15.51 8.14 17.57
CA ILE A 82 16.78 7.66 17.02
C ILE A 82 16.80 8.02 15.53
N ASP A 83 17.63 9.00 15.19
CA ASP A 83 17.87 9.43 13.81
C ASP A 83 18.54 8.28 13.04
N ILE A 84 17.72 7.46 12.40
CA ILE A 84 18.18 6.47 11.44
C ILE A 84 18.51 7.28 10.20
N GLY A 85 19.77 7.22 9.77
CA GLY A 85 20.27 7.96 8.62
C GLY A 85 19.29 7.93 7.45
N SER A 86 19.27 9.04 6.71
CA SER A 86 18.51 9.30 5.49
C SER A 86 18.89 8.34 4.34
N ASP A 87 18.90 7.04 4.58
CA ASP A 87 19.05 6.07 3.51
C ASP A 87 17.69 5.89 2.83
N SER A 88 17.72 6.19 1.54
CA SER A 88 16.63 6.31 0.57
C SER A 88 15.66 5.12 0.42
N HIS A 89 15.80 4.06 1.23
CA HIS A 89 14.94 2.90 1.18
C HIS A 89 14.45 2.50 2.58
N PRO A 90 13.15 2.70 2.90
CA PRO A 90 12.60 2.24 4.18
C PRO A 90 12.85 0.75 4.37
N ASP A 91 13.41 0.37 5.52
CA ASP A 91 13.56 -1.04 5.88
C ASP A 91 12.23 -1.58 6.43
N VAL A 92 11.45 -2.17 5.53
CA VAL A 92 10.09 -2.67 5.82
C VAL A 92 10.07 -3.74 6.91
N GLU A 93 11.19 -4.42 7.18
CA GLU A 93 11.27 -5.44 8.24
C GLU A 93 10.97 -4.84 9.63
N TYR A 94 11.21 -3.54 9.82
CA TYR A 94 10.89 -2.86 11.07
C TYR A 94 9.39 -2.72 11.34
N LEU A 95 8.55 -2.69 10.29
CA LEU A 95 7.09 -2.73 10.49
C LEU A 95 6.68 -4.00 11.25
N PHE A 96 7.37 -5.11 11.01
CA PHE A 96 7.06 -6.41 11.62
C PHE A 96 7.55 -6.54 13.06
N ARG A 97 8.26 -5.53 13.59
CA ARG A 97 8.60 -5.46 15.02
C ARG A 97 7.48 -4.86 15.85
N ASN A 98 6.51 -4.21 15.22
CA ASN A 98 5.36 -3.60 15.87
C ASN A 98 4.08 -3.95 15.10
N ASP A 99 3.34 -4.94 15.61
CA ASP A 99 2.10 -5.44 15.01
C ASP A 99 1.09 -4.34 14.71
N HIS A 100 1.05 -3.26 15.51
CA HIS A 100 0.13 -2.16 15.31
C HIS A 100 0.54 -1.28 14.12
N LEU A 101 1.84 -0.99 13.98
CA LEU A 101 2.35 -0.28 12.81
C LEU A 101 2.18 -1.11 11.53
N LEU A 102 2.41 -2.42 11.60
CA LEU A 102 2.11 -3.33 10.49
C LEU A 102 0.62 -3.29 10.12
N LYS A 103 -0.29 -3.35 11.09
CA LYS A 103 -1.74 -3.24 10.86
C LYS A 103 -2.12 -1.90 10.21
N ILE A 104 -1.60 -0.77 10.71
CA ILE A 104 -1.85 0.54 10.10
C ILE A 104 -1.33 0.58 8.66
N ALA A 105 -0.12 0.09 8.40
CA ALA A 105 0.42 -0.01 7.05
C ALA A 105 -0.50 -0.85 6.14
N MET A 106 -0.95 -2.01 6.60
CA MET A 106 -1.84 -2.88 5.84
C MET A 106 -3.21 -2.23 5.58
N TYR A 107 -3.81 -1.59 6.58
CA TYR A 107 -5.07 -0.87 6.41
C TYR A 107 -4.95 0.27 5.42
N PHE A 108 -3.88 1.07 5.52
CA PHE A 108 -3.62 2.13 4.57
C PHE A 108 -3.44 1.58 3.15
N LEU A 109 -2.53 0.64 2.93
CA LEU A 109 -2.23 0.12 1.59
C LEU A 109 -3.45 -0.55 0.94
N THR A 110 -4.27 -1.26 1.72
CA THR A 110 -5.50 -1.88 1.22
C THR A 110 -6.54 -0.82 0.87
N THR A 111 -6.87 0.05 1.83
CA THR A 111 -7.88 1.11 1.66
C THR A 111 -7.51 2.05 0.52
N PHE A 112 -6.23 2.39 0.39
CA PHE A 112 -5.71 3.28 -0.64
C PHE A 112 -5.97 2.73 -2.04
N ALA A 113 -5.67 1.44 -2.26
CA ALA A 113 -5.93 0.80 -3.55
C ALA A 113 -7.43 0.66 -3.83
N GLU A 114 -8.23 0.26 -2.83
CA GLU A 114 -9.70 0.18 -2.98
C GLU A 114 -10.32 1.55 -3.33
N LYS A 115 -9.87 2.61 -2.67
CA LYS A 115 -10.32 3.97 -2.97
C LYS A 115 -9.90 4.43 -4.34
N PHE A 116 -8.67 4.17 -4.77
CA PHE A 116 -8.26 4.51 -6.13
C PHE A 116 -9.11 3.78 -7.20
N GLY A 117 -9.45 2.51 -6.94
CA GLY A 117 -10.31 1.71 -7.82
C GLY A 117 -11.71 2.30 -7.97
N THR A 118 -12.29 2.77 -6.86
CA THR A 118 -13.69 3.22 -6.77
C THR A 118 -13.89 4.73 -6.95
N GLN A 119 -12.84 5.56 -6.81
CA GLN A 119 -12.96 7.00 -6.91
C GLN A 119 -13.34 7.44 -8.33
N GLU A 120 -14.36 8.29 -8.41
CA GLU A 120 -14.78 8.97 -9.62
C GLU A 120 -13.80 10.11 -9.94
N LEU A 121 -12.84 9.82 -10.82
CA LEU A 121 -11.88 10.80 -11.34
C LEU A 121 -12.02 10.87 -12.86
N SER A 122 -11.69 12.03 -13.44
CA SER A 122 -11.56 12.14 -14.89
C SER A 122 -10.50 11.14 -15.39
N TYR A 123 -10.68 10.63 -16.61
CA TYR A 123 -9.74 9.66 -17.20
C TYR A 123 -8.29 10.17 -17.20
N HIS A 124 -8.10 11.45 -17.53
CA HIS A 124 -6.79 12.09 -17.53
C HIS A 124 -6.18 12.12 -16.12
N ARG A 125 -6.94 12.58 -15.12
CA ARG A 125 -6.48 12.64 -13.72
C ARG A 125 -6.17 11.25 -13.17
N LYS A 126 -7.01 10.26 -13.46
CA LYS A 126 -6.80 8.87 -13.04
C LYS A 126 -5.50 8.31 -13.62
N ASN A 127 -5.21 8.58 -14.90
CA ASN A 127 -3.95 8.16 -15.53
C ASN A 127 -2.72 8.89 -14.96
N GLU A 128 -2.81 10.19 -14.72
CA GLU A 128 -1.72 10.97 -14.13
C GLU A 128 -1.36 10.44 -12.74
N LEU A 129 -2.36 10.29 -11.85
CA LEU A 129 -2.16 9.71 -10.53
C LEU A 129 -1.61 8.29 -10.62
N LYS A 130 -2.12 7.47 -11.54
CA LYS A 130 -1.63 6.10 -11.74
C LYS A 130 -0.13 6.06 -12.05
N GLN A 131 0.37 6.94 -12.92
CA GLN A 131 1.81 7.01 -13.26
C GLN A 131 2.68 7.45 -12.08
N SER A 132 2.15 8.24 -11.15
CA SER A 132 2.88 8.70 -9.97
C SER A 132 2.84 7.67 -8.86
N LEU A 133 1.67 7.10 -8.58
CA LEU A 133 1.45 6.13 -7.51
C LEU A 133 2.08 4.76 -7.77
N ILE A 134 2.29 4.39 -9.04
CA ILE A 134 2.97 3.13 -9.39
C ILE A 134 4.41 3.06 -8.86
N ARG A 135 5.03 4.21 -8.56
CA ARG A 135 6.36 4.28 -7.92
C ARG A 135 6.37 3.69 -6.51
N GLY A 136 5.20 3.61 -5.87
CA GLY A 136 5.00 2.90 -4.60
C GLY A 136 4.91 1.37 -4.71
N SER A 137 4.93 0.80 -5.92
CA SER A 137 4.77 -0.64 -6.08
C SER A 137 5.94 -1.43 -5.50
N ASP A 138 7.16 -0.90 -5.51
CA ASP A 138 8.33 -1.59 -4.94
C ASP A 138 8.20 -1.79 -3.43
N ILE A 139 7.83 -0.72 -2.71
CA ILE A 139 7.65 -0.81 -1.25
C ILE A 139 6.49 -1.73 -0.88
N VAL A 140 5.42 -1.74 -1.67
CA VAL A 140 4.30 -2.68 -1.49
C VAL A 140 4.76 -4.12 -1.71
N CYS A 141 5.53 -4.40 -2.77
CA CYS A 141 6.10 -5.72 -3.02
C CYS A 141 6.98 -6.18 -1.86
N ARG A 142 7.82 -5.30 -1.29
CA ARG A 142 8.64 -5.62 -0.12
C ARG A 142 7.78 -5.92 1.12
N VAL A 143 6.76 -5.11 1.41
CA VAL A 143 5.80 -5.39 2.50
C VAL A 143 5.11 -6.74 2.30
N VAL A 144 4.67 -7.05 1.08
CA VAL A 144 4.06 -8.35 0.75
C VAL A 144 5.06 -9.49 0.96
N GLN A 145 6.29 -9.39 0.47
CA GLN A 145 7.32 -10.42 0.67
C GLN A 145 7.53 -10.73 2.15
N SER A 146 7.60 -9.70 2.99
CA SER A 146 7.71 -9.86 4.43
C SER A 146 6.45 -10.48 5.06
N LEU A 147 5.25 -10.12 4.59
CA LEU A 147 3.98 -10.77 5.02
C LEU A 147 3.93 -12.26 4.67
N LEU A 148 4.40 -12.64 3.48
CA LEU A 148 4.47 -14.05 3.07
C LEU A 148 5.43 -14.85 3.95
N MET A 149 6.45 -14.19 4.50
CA MET A 149 7.40 -14.81 5.42
C MET A 149 6.95 -14.88 6.87
N HIS A 150 5.87 -14.20 7.20
CA HIS A 150 5.35 -14.22 8.54
C HIS A 150 4.85 -15.64 8.91
N THR A 151 4.87 -16.00 10.20
CA THR A 151 4.42 -17.31 10.67
C THR A 151 2.89 -17.47 10.61
N SER A 152 2.17 -16.38 10.87
CA SER A 152 0.70 -16.31 10.80
C SER A 152 0.16 -16.52 9.39
N GLU A 153 -0.71 -17.53 9.23
CA GLU A 153 -1.43 -17.84 8.00
C GLU A 153 -2.32 -16.67 7.55
N GLU A 154 -2.94 -15.98 8.49
CA GLU A 154 -3.81 -14.83 8.22
C GLU A 154 -3.04 -13.66 7.59
N LEU A 155 -1.84 -13.38 8.10
CA LEU A 155 -0.98 -12.33 7.55
C LEU A 155 -0.46 -12.70 6.15
N ARG A 156 -0.12 -13.97 5.90
CA ARG A 156 0.22 -14.44 4.55
C ARG A 156 -0.94 -14.26 3.58
N ALA A 157 -2.13 -14.72 3.95
CA ALA A 157 -3.33 -14.58 3.12
C ALA A 157 -3.66 -13.11 2.85
N SER A 158 -3.49 -12.24 3.84
CA SER A 158 -3.69 -10.79 3.69
C SER A 158 -2.65 -10.16 2.77
N GLY A 159 -1.39 -10.59 2.84
CA GLY A 159 -0.34 -10.17 1.90
C GLY A 159 -0.65 -10.55 0.46
N LEU A 160 -1.15 -11.76 0.21
CA LEU A 160 -1.58 -12.20 -1.12
C LEU A 160 -2.76 -11.37 -1.66
N LYS A 161 -3.76 -11.10 -0.81
CA LYS A 161 -4.91 -10.26 -1.19
C LYS A 161 -4.48 -8.83 -1.51
N LEU A 162 -3.62 -8.25 -0.66
CA LEU A 162 -3.08 -6.91 -0.86
C LEU A 162 -2.34 -6.83 -2.21
N PHE A 163 -1.50 -7.81 -2.50
CA PHE A 163 -0.78 -7.88 -3.77
C PHE A 163 -1.73 -7.93 -4.97
N SER A 164 -2.73 -8.83 -4.95
CA SER A 164 -3.73 -8.94 -6.02
C SER A 164 -4.50 -7.64 -6.24
N LEU A 165 -4.90 -6.98 -5.15
CA LEU A 165 -5.59 -5.70 -5.20
C LEU A 165 -4.72 -4.61 -5.83
N TRP A 166 -3.45 -4.52 -5.44
CA TRP A 166 -2.53 -3.52 -5.98
C TRP A 166 -2.26 -3.73 -7.48
N VAL A 167 -2.02 -4.97 -7.88
CA VAL A 167 -1.85 -5.32 -9.29
C VAL A 167 -3.12 -4.97 -10.06
N THR A 168 -4.30 -5.43 -9.64
CA THR A 168 -5.54 -5.12 -10.37
C THR A 168 -5.86 -3.62 -10.47
N THR A 169 -5.51 -2.84 -9.45
CA THR A 169 -5.82 -1.41 -9.35
C THR A 169 -4.85 -0.55 -10.16
N PHE A 170 -3.54 -0.74 -9.94
CA PHE A 170 -2.49 0.14 -10.46
C PHE A 170 -1.84 -0.39 -11.74
N ASP A 171 -2.25 -1.56 -12.22
CA ASP A 171 -1.67 -2.16 -13.41
C ASP A 171 -2.60 -2.05 -14.63
N THR A 172 -2.30 -1.11 -15.54
CA THR A 172 -2.83 -1.16 -16.92
C THR A 172 -1.81 -1.72 -17.89
N ASN A 173 -0.53 -1.76 -17.51
CA ASN A 173 0.58 -2.21 -18.35
C ASN A 173 1.66 -2.79 -17.43
N CYS A 174 1.52 -4.08 -17.15
CA CYS A 174 2.45 -4.85 -16.32
C CYS A 174 3.87 -4.77 -16.84
N GLN A 175 4.06 -4.33 -18.09
CA GLN A 175 5.35 -3.98 -18.65
C GLN A 175 6.20 -3.15 -17.69
N LYS A 176 5.74 -2.05 -17.10
CA LYS A 176 6.65 -1.27 -16.23
C LYS A 176 6.86 -1.88 -14.85
N VAL A 177 5.82 -2.40 -14.19
CA VAL A 177 5.95 -3.01 -12.86
C VAL A 177 6.72 -4.32 -12.92
N VAL A 178 6.41 -5.21 -13.85
CA VAL A 178 7.13 -6.49 -14.00
C VAL A 178 8.52 -6.30 -14.62
N LEU A 179 8.70 -5.43 -15.63
CA LEU A 179 10.05 -5.20 -16.21
C LEU A 179 10.96 -4.37 -15.29
N SER A 180 10.44 -3.43 -14.47
CA SER A 180 11.26 -2.73 -13.48
C SER A 180 11.56 -3.58 -12.24
N MET A 181 10.91 -4.73 -12.08
CA MET A 181 11.02 -5.63 -10.92
C MET A 181 11.54 -7.02 -11.28
N ASN A 182 12.28 -7.20 -12.38
CA ASN A 182 12.65 -8.54 -12.88
C ASN A 182 13.36 -9.46 -11.84
N SER A 183 14.04 -8.92 -10.82
CA SER A 183 14.52 -9.71 -9.68
C SER A 183 13.48 -9.87 -8.57
N THR A 184 12.78 -8.79 -8.19
CA THR A 184 11.82 -8.76 -7.07
C THR A 184 10.53 -9.54 -7.34
N VAL A 185 9.99 -9.49 -8.56
CA VAL A 185 8.78 -10.23 -8.95
C VAL A 185 9.08 -11.72 -9.09
N GLY A 186 10.22 -12.10 -9.68
CA GLY A 186 10.64 -13.51 -9.73
C GLY A 186 10.77 -14.11 -8.32
N ASN A 187 11.41 -13.37 -7.40
CA ASN A 187 11.52 -13.76 -6.00
C ASN A 187 10.14 -13.81 -5.31
N LEU A 188 9.25 -12.87 -5.60
CA LEU A 188 7.89 -12.86 -5.07
C LEU A 188 7.07 -14.06 -5.58
N MET A 189 7.14 -14.38 -6.87
CA MET A 189 6.45 -15.54 -7.46
C MET A 189 6.94 -16.85 -6.84
N MET A 190 8.25 -17.02 -6.71
CA MET A 190 8.84 -18.16 -6.03
C MET A 190 8.34 -18.25 -4.58
N ARG A 191 8.30 -17.12 -3.87
CA ARG A 191 7.80 -17.09 -2.50
C ARG A 191 6.31 -17.42 -2.40
N ILE A 192 5.48 -16.92 -3.31
CA ILE A 192 4.06 -17.27 -3.37
C ILE A 192 3.91 -18.78 -3.57
N TYR A 193 4.65 -19.35 -4.52
CA TYR A 193 4.64 -20.79 -4.77
C TYR A 193 5.06 -21.63 -3.56
N GLU A 194 6.07 -21.18 -2.81
CA GLU A 194 6.49 -21.83 -1.56
C GLU A 194 5.38 -21.80 -0.50
N VAL A 195 4.77 -20.64 -0.25
CA VAL A 195 3.77 -20.53 0.83
C VAL A 195 2.44 -21.21 0.50
N MET A 196 2.10 -21.36 -0.79
CA MET A 196 0.91 -22.09 -1.24
C MET A 196 0.89 -23.55 -0.77
N GLN A 197 2.06 -24.12 -0.45
CA GLN A 197 2.18 -25.51 0.00
C GLN A 197 1.84 -25.67 1.50
N LEU A 198 1.60 -24.58 2.22
CA LEU A 198 1.43 -24.58 3.68
C LEU A 198 -0.01 -24.89 4.12
N SER A 199 -1.03 -24.50 3.34
CA SER A 199 -2.44 -24.78 3.63
C SER A 199 -3.33 -24.63 2.39
N ASP A 200 -4.48 -25.29 2.38
CA ASP A 200 -5.48 -25.19 1.30
C ASP A 200 -6.00 -23.74 1.12
N LYS A 201 -6.13 -23.00 2.22
CA LYS A 201 -6.58 -21.60 2.20
C LYS A 201 -5.57 -20.68 1.53
N ILE A 202 -4.27 -20.85 1.83
CA ILE A 202 -3.21 -20.10 1.15
C ILE A 202 -3.06 -20.59 -0.29
N TYR A 203 -3.23 -21.89 -0.56
CA TYR A 203 -3.13 -22.47 -1.89
C TYR A 203 -4.04 -21.74 -2.89
N HIS A 204 -5.34 -21.61 -2.60
CA HIS A 204 -6.27 -20.95 -3.51
C HIS A 204 -5.91 -19.46 -3.73
N THR A 205 -5.65 -18.73 -2.65
CA THR A 205 -5.32 -17.30 -2.75
C THR A 205 -4.00 -17.07 -3.50
N GLY A 206 -3.01 -17.95 -3.29
CA GLY A 206 -1.72 -17.85 -3.96
C GLY A 206 -1.79 -18.27 -5.43
N ALA A 207 -2.60 -19.28 -5.76
CA ALA A 207 -2.86 -19.69 -7.13
C ALA A 207 -3.50 -18.55 -7.93
N ASP A 208 -4.48 -17.86 -7.35
CA ASP A 208 -5.12 -16.69 -7.96
C ASP A 208 -4.11 -15.55 -8.18
N CYS A 209 -3.24 -15.29 -7.20
CA CYS A 209 -2.14 -14.31 -7.35
C CYS A 209 -1.20 -14.67 -8.50
N LEU A 210 -0.75 -15.92 -8.60
CA LEU A 210 0.15 -16.36 -9.68
C LEU A 210 -0.55 -16.29 -11.05
N ALA A 211 -1.81 -16.73 -11.13
CA ALA A 211 -2.61 -16.62 -12.35
C ALA A 211 -2.77 -15.17 -12.79
N LEU A 212 -3.00 -14.24 -11.84
CA LEU A 212 -3.04 -12.81 -12.10
C LEU A 212 -1.71 -12.33 -12.67
N ILE A 213 -0.57 -12.65 -12.05
CA ILE A 213 0.76 -12.27 -12.57
C ILE A 213 0.94 -12.78 -14.01
N PHE A 214 0.71 -14.07 -14.25
CA PHE A 214 0.89 -14.67 -15.57
C PHE A 214 -0.03 -14.06 -16.65
N SER A 215 -1.29 -13.77 -16.30
CA SER A 215 -2.24 -13.15 -17.22
C SER A 215 -1.79 -11.76 -17.68
N ARG A 216 -1.12 -11.02 -16.80
CA ARG A 216 -0.63 -9.67 -17.05
C ARG A 216 0.71 -9.67 -17.79
N THR A 217 1.57 -10.66 -17.55
CA THR A 217 2.82 -10.85 -18.32
C THR A 217 2.52 -11.27 -19.76
N LYS A 218 1.54 -12.15 -20.01
CA LYS A 218 1.19 -12.59 -21.37
C LYS A 218 0.63 -11.46 -22.24
N ALA A 219 -0.13 -10.54 -21.65
CA ALA A 219 -0.61 -9.34 -22.35
C ALA A 219 0.57 -8.44 -22.79
N ALA A 220 1.66 -8.38 -22.01
CA ALA A 220 2.82 -7.57 -22.33
C ALA A 220 3.60 -8.02 -23.57
N ASP A 221 3.56 -9.32 -23.92
CA ASP A 221 4.26 -9.90 -25.07
C ASP A 221 3.46 -9.76 -26.39
N THR A 222 2.16 -9.46 -26.32
CA THR A 222 1.28 -9.34 -27.50
C THR A 222 1.20 -7.93 -28.07
N ASP A 223 1.67 -6.92 -27.32
CA ASP A 223 1.75 -5.51 -27.74
C ASP A 223 3.15 -5.12 -28.28
N ARG A 224 4.01 -6.10 -28.62
CA ARG A 224 5.31 -5.92 -29.30
C ARG A 224 5.24 -6.37 -30.75
#